data_AF-A0A1A7YHG2-F1
#
_entry.id   AF-A0A1A7YHG2-F1
#
_cell.length_a   1.000
_cell.length_b   1.000
_cell.length_c   1.000
_cell.angle_alpha   90.00
_cell.angle_beta   90.00
_cell.angle_gamma   90.00
#
_symmetry.space_group_name_H-M   'P 1'
#
loop_
_entity.id
_entity.type
_entity.pdbx_description
1 polymer ?
#
loop_
_entity_poly.entity_id
_entity_poly.type
_entity_poly.pdbx_seq_one_letter_code
_entity_poly.pdbx_strand_id
1 'polypeptide(L)'
;MLQAFLKHVRRFPWVTNVTLYGCLFAGGDLVHQWFSLRDQMDWSQTRNIAVVAFSFHGNFNFFWMRFLERRFPGNSMGMVMKKLFLDQTAAAPLATSVFYTAVSFLEGKEDILEDWRAKFLNTYK
;
A
#
# COMPACT_ATOMS: atom_id res chain seq x y z
N MET A 1 -25.00 -4.89 16.15
CA MET A 1 -24.16 -5.17 14.96
C MET A 1 -22.83 -4.42 14.99
N LEU A 2 -22.81 -3.08 15.08
CA LEU A 2 -21.58 -2.27 15.10
C LEU A 2 -20.59 -2.66 16.24
N GLN A 3 -21.09 -2.88 17.46
CA GLN A 3 -20.28 -3.29 18.61
C GLN A 3 -19.58 -4.66 18.41
N ALA A 4 -20.28 -5.62 17.78
CA ALA A 4 -19.73 -6.94 17.50
C ALA A 4 -18.65 -6.88 16.41
N PHE A 5 -18.86 -6.06 15.38
CA PHE A 5 -17.86 -5.76 14.35
C PHE A 5 -16.60 -5.12 14.95
N LEU A 6 -16.76 -4.07 15.77
CA LEU A 6 -15.64 -3.40 16.44
C LEU A 6 -14.85 -4.33 17.36
N LYS A 7 -15.54 -5.26 18.06
CA LYS A 7 -14.88 -6.29 18.88
C LYS A 7 -14.04 -7.25 18.03
N HIS A 8 -14.51 -7.60 16.83
CA HIS A 8 -13.77 -8.45 15.90
C HIS A 8 -12.53 -7.74 15.33
N VAL A 9 -12.69 -6.48 14.92
CA VAL A 9 -11.60 -5.60 14.44
C VAL A 9 -10.48 -5.48 15.48
N ARG A 10 -10.85 -5.30 16.75
CA ARG A 10 -9.88 -5.21 17.86
C ARG A 10 -9.22 -6.54 18.21
N ARG A 11 -9.87 -7.68 17.90
CA ARG A 11 -9.34 -9.01 18.21
C ARG A 11 -8.24 -9.44 17.24
N PHE A 12 -8.36 -9.08 15.96
CA PHE A 12 -7.39 -9.44 14.92
C PHE A 12 -6.90 -8.20 14.16
N PRO A 13 -6.19 -7.28 14.84
CA PRO A 13 -5.84 -5.98 14.25
C PRO A 13 -4.94 -6.11 13.01
N TRP A 14 -4.08 -7.13 12.95
CA TRP A 14 -3.24 -7.38 11.78
C TRP A 14 -4.08 -7.79 10.57
N VAL A 15 -4.90 -8.83 10.69
CA VAL A 15 -5.77 -9.33 9.60
C VAL A 15 -6.69 -8.21 9.12
N THR A 16 -7.31 -7.46 10.04
CA THR A 16 -8.16 -6.34 9.65
C THR A 16 -7.39 -5.27 8.89
N ASN A 17 -6.19 -4.88 9.35
CA ASN A 17 -5.38 -3.88 8.62
C ASN A 17 -5.00 -4.37 7.23
N VAL A 18 -4.45 -5.58 7.10
CA VAL A 18 -4.01 -6.11 5.81
C VAL A 18 -5.17 -6.23 4.82
N THR A 19 -6.32 -6.74 5.28
CA THR A 19 -7.52 -6.83 4.43
C THR A 19 -8.02 -5.45 4.02
N LEU A 20 -8.07 -4.48 4.93
CA LEU A 20 -8.46 -3.10 4.60
C LEU A 20 -7.52 -2.47 3.58
N TYR A 21 -6.21 -2.69 3.70
CA TYR A 21 -5.23 -2.25 2.70
C TYR A 21 -5.51 -2.85 1.32
N GLY A 22 -5.73 -4.17 1.24
CA GLY A 22 -6.09 -4.84 -0.01
C GLY A 22 -7.35 -4.25 -0.65
N CYS A 23 -8.41 -4.07 0.13
CA CYS A 23 -9.66 -3.47 -0.34
C CYS A 23 -9.49 -2.02 -0.79
N LEU A 24 -8.69 -1.22 -0.06
CA LEU A 24 -8.47 0.18 -0.38
C LEU A 24 -7.72 0.34 -1.70
N PHE A 25 -6.66 -0.45 -1.91
CA PHE A 25 -5.88 -0.40 -3.15
C PHE A 25 -6.71 -0.90 -4.35
N ALA A 26 -7.41 -2.03 -4.20
CA ALA A 26 -8.27 -2.55 -5.26
C ALA A 26 -9.42 -1.58 -5.60
N GLY A 27 -10.07 -1.02 -4.57
CA GLY A 27 -11.14 -0.04 -4.75
C GLY A 27 -10.65 1.26 -5.40
N GLY A 28 -9.46 1.74 -4.99
CA GLY A 28 -8.82 2.91 -5.61
C GLY A 28 -8.51 2.69 -7.09
N ASP A 29 -8.02 1.50 -7.44
CA ASP A 29 -7.77 1.11 -8.83
C ASP A 29 -9.07 1.02 -9.64
N LEU A 30 -10.14 0.41 -9.11
CA LEU A 30 -11.44 0.36 -9.78
C LEU A 30 -11.99 1.77 -10.06
N VAL A 31 -11.90 2.68 -9.08
CA VAL A 31 -12.30 4.07 -9.27
C VAL A 31 -11.43 4.76 -10.32
N HIS A 32 -10.11 4.55 -10.28
CA HIS A 32 -9.19 5.09 -11.28
C HIS A 32 -9.53 4.60 -12.69
N GLN A 33 -9.74 3.30 -12.87
CA GLN A 33 -10.13 2.71 -14.15
C GLN A 33 -11.49 3.20 -14.62
N TRP A 34 -12.45 3.40 -13.72
CA TRP A 34 -13.76 3.94 -14.07
C TRP A 34 -13.67 5.35 -14.67
N PHE A 35 -12.81 6.21 -14.11
CA PHE A 35 -12.57 7.55 -14.66
C PHE A 35 -11.72 7.53 -15.94
N SER A 36 -10.70 6.67 -16.01
CA SER A 36 -9.69 6.67 -17.07
C SER A 36 -10.10 5.88 -18.32
N LEU A 37 -10.75 4.72 -18.16
CA LEU A 37 -10.97 3.75 -19.23
C LEU A 37 -12.42 3.69 -19.73
N ARG A 38 -13.36 4.34 -19.03
CA ARG A 38 -14.81 4.51 -19.27
C ARG A 38 -15.65 3.26 -19.67
N ASP A 39 -15.16 2.38 -20.55
CA ASP A 39 -15.86 1.21 -21.09
C ASP A 39 -15.08 -0.12 -21.02
N GLN A 40 -13.78 -0.12 -20.69
CA GLN A 40 -12.99 -1.37 -20.55
C GLN A 40 -12.27 -1.44 -19.21
N MET A 41 -12.82 -2.22 -18.29
CA MET A 41 -12.23 -2.46 -16.97
C MET A 41 -11.25 -3.64 -17.04
N ASP A 42 -9.99 -3.39 -16.69
CA ASP A 42 -8.95 -4.40 -16.56
C ASP A 42 -8.98 -5.01 -15.15
N TRP A 43 -9.73 -6.09 -15.02
CA TRP A 43 -9.82 -6.88 -13.80
C TRP A 43 -8.52 -7.60 -13.44
N SER A 44 -7.66 -7.89 -14.42
CA SER A 44 -6.36 -8.53 -14.17
C SER A 44 -5.43 -7.55 -13.45
N GLN A 45 -5.42 -6.29 -13.88
CA GLN A 45 -4.70 -5.21 -13.20
C GLN A 45 -5.18 -5.03 -11.76
N THR A 46 -6.50 -4.90 -11.54
CA THR A 46 -7.06 -4.74 -10.19
C THR A 46 -6.70 -5.93 -9.30
N ARG A 47 -6.78 -7.16 -9.82
CA ARG A 47 -6.36 -8.37 -9.09
C ARG A 47 -4.88 -8.30 -8.72
N ASN A 48 -4.00 -7.96 -9.66
CA ASN A 48 -2.56 -7.91 -9.41
C ASN A 48 -2.23 -6.86 -8.34
N ILE A 49 -2.84 -5.68 -8.41
CA ILE A 49 -2.71 -4.63 -7.39
C ILE A 49 -3.21 -5.12 -6.03
N ALA A 50 -4.38 -5.78 -5.99
CA ALA A 50 -4.92 -6.34 -4.74
C ALA A 50 -3.98 -7.39 -4.12
N VAL A 51 -3.38 -8.26 -4.94
CA VAL A 51 -2.40 -9.26 -4.50
C VAL A 51 -1.15 -8.60 -3.92
N VAL A 52 -0.61 -7.58 -4.57
CA VAL A 52 0.58 -6.86 -4.07
C VAL A 52 0.25 -6.10 -2.77
N ALA A 53 -0.93 -5.48 -2.71
CA ALA A 53 -1.39 -4.76 -1.54
C ALA A 53 -1.58 -5.69 -0.33
N PHE A 54 -2.20 -6.85 -0.54
CA PHE A 54 -2.45 -7.83 0.51
C PHE A 54 -1.19 -8.58 0.95
N SER A 55 -0.37 -9.03 -0.01
CA SER A 55 0.81 -9.82 0.28
C SER A 55 1.95 -8.99 0.89
N PHE A 56 2.15 -7.76 0.40
CA PHE A 56 3.26 -6.91 0.82
C PHE A 56 2.80 -5.65 1.57
N HIS A 57 2.07 -4.72 0.93
CA HIS A 57 1.89 -3.37 1.50
C HIS A 57 1.17 -3.36 2.84
N GLY A 58 0.09 -4.14 2.99
CA GLY A 58 -0.65 -4.24 4.24
C GLY A 58 0.22 -4.76 5.38
N ASN A 59 1.03 -5.77 5.11
CA ASN A 59 1.96 -6.33 6.08
C ASN A 59 3.07 -5.35 6.44
N PHE A 60 3.73 -4.81 5.42
CA PHE A 60 4.81 -3.85 5.57
C PHE A 60 4.35 -2.63 6.37
N ASN A 61 3.22 -2.02 6.01
CA ASN A 61 2.70 -0.86 6.71
C ASN A 61 2.34 -1.18 8.17
N PHE A 62 1.67 -2.31 8.43
CA PHE A 62 1.30 -2.71 9.80
C PHE A 62 2.54 -2.83 10.70
N PHE A 63 3.59 -3.49 10.22
CA PHE A 63 4.82 -3.64 11.01
C PHE A 63 5.62 -2.33 11.08
N TRP A 64 5.66 -1.56 10.00
CA TRP A 64 6.37 -0.29 9.94
C TRP A 64 5.79 0.75 10.91
N MET A 65 4.46 0.91 10.95
CA MET A 65 3.81 1.81 11.90
C MET A 65 4.10 1.40 13.35
N ARG A 66 4.05 0.09 13.65
CA ARG A 66 4.41 -0.42 14.99
C ARG A 66 5.88 -0.25 15.33
N PHE A 67 6.77 -0.24 14.33
CA PHE A 67 8.18 0.06 14.52
C PHE A 67 8.36 1.55 14.85
N LEU A 68 7.75 2.44 14.07
CA LEU A 68 7.81 3.88 14.31
C LEU A 68 7.26 4.28 15.67
N GLU A 69 6.12 3.72 16.08
CA GLU A 69 5.55 4.00 17.41
C GLU A 69 6.42 3.52 18.56
N ARG A 70 7.14 2.39 18.40
CA ARG A 70 8.07 1.91 19.42
C ARG A 70 9.35 2.75 19.48
N ARG A 71 9.87 3.16 18.32
CA ARG A 71 11.12 3.91 18.24
C ARG A 71 10.96 5.38 18.56
N PHE A 72 9.79 5.93 18.25
CA PHE A 72 9.42 7.33 18.41
C PHE A 72 8.07 7.46 19.12
N PRO A 73 7.96 7.08 20.40
CA PRO A 73 6.67 7.11 21.10
C PRO A 73 6.15 8.53 21.28
N GLY A 74 4.83 8.68 21.24
CA GLY A 74 4.13 9.94 21.48
C GLY A 74 3.82 10.73 20.20
N ASN A 75 3.04 11.80 20.39
CA ASN A 75 2.39 12.56 19.31
C ASN A 75 2.78 14.05 19.32
N SER A 76 3.88 14.43 19.97
CA SER A 76 4.37 15.80 19.86
C SER A 76 4.79 16.11 18.42
N MET A 77 4.69 17.39 18.02
CA MET A 77 5.00 17.81 16.64
C MET A 77 6.37 17.31 16.17
N GLY A 78 7.40 17.41 17.02
CA GLY A 78 8.73 16.92 16.69
C GLY A 78 8.81 15.40 16.47
N MET A 79 7.99 14.61 17.18
CA MET A 79 7.93 13.15 16.99
C MET A 79 7.20 12.78 15.71
N VAL A 80 6.09 13.45 15.42
CA VAL A 80 5.36 13.28 14.17
C VAL A 80 6.25 13.63 12.97
N MET A 81 7.02 14.72 13.04
CA MET A 81 7.96 15.10 11.98
C MET A 81 9.07 14.06 11.76
N LYS A 82 9.62 13.46 12.83
CA LYS A 82 10.61 12.37 12.72
C LYS A 82 10.02 11.13 12.06
N LYS A 83 8.80 10.73 12.47
CA LYS A 83 8.07 9.60 11.87
C LYS A 83 7.84 9.86 10.38
N LEU A 84 7.32 11.03 10.04
CA LEU A 84 7.06 11.44 8.65
C LEU A 84 8.33 11.44 7.81
N PHE A 85 9.42 11.97 8.32
CA PHE A 85 10.69 12.01 7.59
C PHE A 85 11.18 10.59 7.27
N LEU A 86 11.14 9.66 8.22
CA LEU A 86 11.49 8.25 7.99
C LEU A 86 10.52 7.55 7.04
N ASP A 87 9.23 7.83 7.16
CA ASP A 87 8.22 7.32 6.22
C ASP A 87 8.55 7.72 4.80
N GLN A 88 8.78 9.02 4.56
CA GLN A 88 8.99 9.54 3.21
C GLN A 88 10.36 9.20 2.63
N THR A 89 11.39 9.05 3.46
CA THR A 89 12.77 8.80 2.98
C THR A 89 13.13 7.32 2.90
N ALA A 90 12.47 6.44 3.65
CA ALA A 90 12.77 5.01 3.65
C ALA A 90 11.57 4.15 3.23
N ALA A 91 10.45 4.29 3.93
CA ALA A 91 9.31 3.40 3.76
C ALA A 91 8.62 3.59 2.40
N ALA A 92 8.36 4.84 2.02
CA ALA A 92 7.71 5.17 0.76
C ALA A 92 8.56 4.73 -0.45
N PRO A 93 9.87 5.05 -0.55
CA PRO A 93 10.73 4.55 -1.64
C PRO A 93 10.75 3.03 -1.75
N LEU A 94 10.84 2.34 -0.63
CA LEU A 94 10.82 0.87 -0.61
C LEU A 94 9.46 0.33 -1.10
N ALA A 95 8.37 0.85 -0.55
CA ALA A 95 7.02 0.41 -0.90
C ALA A 95 6.70 0.70 -2.38
N THR A 96 7.03 1.86 -2.90
CA THR A 96 6.87 2.22 -4.31
C THR A 96 7.71 1.32 -5.21
N SER A 97 8.94 0.99 -4.79
CA SER A 97 9.80 0.09 -5.57
C SER A 97 9.23 -1.32 -5.66
N VAL A 98 8.77 -1.87 -4.54
CA VAL A 98 8.11 -3.18 -4.51
C VAL A 98 6.81 -3.15 -5.30
N PHE A 99 6.03 -2.07 -5.22
CA PHE A 99 4.79 -1.94 -5.98
C PHE A 99 5.02 -2.10 -7.48
N TYR A 100 5.89 -1.26 -8.07
CA TYR A 100 6.11 -1.32 -9.52
C TYR A 100 6.70 -2.66 -9.95
N THR A 101 7.73 -3.14 -9.26
CA THR A 101 8.39 -4.40 -9.63
C THR A 101 7.48 -5.62 -9.44
N ALA A 102 6.70 -5.69 -8.36
CA ALA A 102 5.79 -6.80 -8.14
C ALA A 102 4.62 -6.81 -9.13
N VAL A 103 4.07 -5.64 -9.47
CA VAL A 103 3.01 -5.54 -10.49
C VAL A 103 3.56 -5.96 -11.86
N SER A 104 4.71 -5.43 -12.29
CA SER A 104 5.32 -5.82 -13.58
C SER A 104 5.63 -7.32 -13.64
N PHE A 105 6.05 -7.92 -12.52
CA PHE A 105 6.23 -9.37 -12.41
C PHE A 105 4.91 -10.15 -12.57
N LEU A 106 3.83 -9.72 -11.92
CA LEU A 106 2.52 -10.37 -12.02
C LEU A 106 1.85 -10.16 -13.38
N GLU A 107 2.22 -9.11 -14.10
CA GLU A 107 1.83 -8.86 -15.50
C GLU A 107 2.64 -9.71 -16.49
N GLY A 108 3.73 -10.35 -16.05
CA GLY A 108 4.57 -11.19 -16.89
C GLY A 108 5.45 -10.41 -17.86
N LYS A 109 5.85 -9.18 -17.51
CA LYS A 109 6.76 -8.37 -18.35
C LYS A 109 8.16 -9.02 -18.41
N GLU A 110 8.79 -8.94 -19.59
CA GLU A 110 10.17 -9.41 -19.77
C GLU A 110 11.16 -8.59 -18.95
N ASP A 111 10.99 -7.26 -18.91
CA ASP A 111 11.77 -6.35 -18.05
C ASP A 111 10.92 -5.84 -16.88
N ILE A 112 11.07 -6.50 -15.73
CA ILE A 112 10.37 -6.16 -14.48
C ILE A 112 10.74 -4.76 -13.96
N LEU A 113 11.89 -4.21 -14.36
CA LEU A 113 12.37 -2.91 -13.88
C LEU A 113 11.98 -1.75 -14.80
N GLU A 114 11.37 -2.01 -15.95
CA GLU A 114 11.00 -0.98 -16.93
C GLU A 114 10.09 0.09 -16.30
N ASP A 115 8.97 -0.34 -15.71
CA ASP A 115 8.03 0.56 -15.04
C ASP A 115 8.67 1.30 -13.87
N TRP A 116 9.51 0.61 -13.10
CA TRP A 116 10.19 1.22 -11.97
C TRP A 116 11.10 2.35 -12.45
N ARG A 117 11.95 2.11 -13.47
CA ARG A 117 12.84 3.14 -14.04
C ARG A 117 12.07 4.33 -14.61
N ALA A 118 10.95 4.07 -15.28
CA ALA A 118 10.15 5.11 -15.91
C ALA A 118 9.32 5.94 -14.91
N LYS A 119 8.80 5.30 -13.85
CA LYS A 119 7.78 5.89 -12.98
C LYS A 119 8.32 6.33 -11.62
N PHE A 120 9.32 5.64 -11.06
CA PHE A 120 9.76 5.85 -9.68
C PHE A 120 10.10 7.32 -9.38
N LEU A 121 10.92 7.97 -10.22
CA LEU A 121 11.27 9.38 -10.00
C LEU A 121 10.10 10.33 -10.28
N ASN A 122 9.20 9.98 -11.20
CA ASN A 122 8.00 10.78 -11.47
C ASN A 122 7.00 10.72 -10.31
N THR A 123 7.01 9.66 -9.49
CA THR A 123 6.20 9.57 -8.26
C THR A 123 6.60 10.62 -7.21
N TYR A 124 7.84 11.11 -7.25
CA TYR A 124 8.38 12.09 -6.30
C TYR A 124 8.55 13.51 -6.87
N LYS A 125 8.12 13.74 -8.12
CA LYS A 125 8.00 15.08 -8.72
C LYS A 125 6.72 15.75 -8.26
#